data_AF-A0A7S3YTU1-F1
#
_entry.id   AF-A0A7S3YTU1-F1
#
_cell.length_a   1.000
_cell.length_b   1.000
_cell.length_c   1.000
_cell.angle_alpha   90.00
_cell.angle_beta   90.00
_cell.angle_gamma   90.00
#
_symmetry.space_group_name_H-M   'P 1'
#
loop_
_entity.id
_entity.type
_entity.pdbx_description
1 polymer ?
#
loop_
_entity_poly.entity_id
_entity_poly.type
_entity_poly.pdbx_seq_one_letter_code
_entity_poly.pdbx_strand_id
1 'polypeptide(L)'
;MSPLEAWVLVLLVIGSIEGNVKSSDGSVSGDAGASSLSSKSVRELKSMLKELKGDSKGVLEKSDLVQRVMEAQKTCSYKVKSSSTKDEGKDSKPSSSSSSSSSSSSVMIGKPFATTIAGLKCIQLQTGKHPKGTMILLHGYGANANDLASVATLLASQIKAAEASSSSPSSSSSSSGSFGAAMRFIIPQAPIQLQPGMESYAWWDLDVTALMTKAITNGPDGLFSGQTPEALEHTTNLLKSIIEVEREQFRIPYHRIAIGGFSQ
;
A
#
# COMPACT_ATOMS: atom_id res chain seq x y z
N MET A 1 -22.82 0.83 22.45
CA MET A 1 -21.44 0.91 21.94
C MET A 1 -21.42 1.83 20.75
N SER A 2 -20.76 2.99 20.89
CA SER A 2 -20.69 3.97 19.80
C SER A 2 -19.57 3.59 18.83
N PRO A 3 -19.65 3.98 17.54
CA PRO A 3 -18.59 3.72 16.56
C PRO A 3 -17.20 4.25 16.96
N LEU A 4 -17.12 5.13 17.96
CA LEU A 4 -15.88 5.67 18.51
C LEU A 4 -15.16 4.72 19.48
N GLU A 5 -15.86 3.77 20.11
CA GLU A 5 -15.25 2.86 21.09
C GLU A 5 -14.45 1.72 20.42
N ALA A 6 -14.77 1.38 19.16
CA ALA A 6 -14.01 0.39 18.39
C ALA A 6 -12.61 0.89 17.96
N TRP A 7 -12.43 2.21 17.84
CA TRP A 7 -11.13 2.82 17.50
C TRP A 7 -10.16 2.87 18.69
N VAL A 8 -10.68 2.75 19.91
CA VAL A 8 -9.88 2.75 21.14
C VAL A 8 -9.03 1.49 21.25
N LEU A 9 -9.37 0.37 20.58
CA LEU A 9 -8.52 -0.83 20.59
C LEU A 9 -7.29 -0.73 19.67
N VAL A 10 -7.39 0.00 18.55
CA VAL A 10 -6.22 0.32 17.71
C VAL A 10 -5.34 1.38 18.38
N LEU A 11 -5.94 2.28 19.16
CA LEU A 11 -5.22 3.25 19.98
C LEU A 11 -4.73 2.68 21.31
N LEU A 12 -5.26 1.59 21.87
CA LEU A 12 -4.76 1.01 23.13
C LEU A 12 -3.40 0.33 22.99
N VAL A 13 -2.99 -0.03 21.77
CA VAL A 13 -1.62 -0.49 21.50
C VAL A 13 -0.65 0.69 21.32
N ILE A 14 -1.14 1.92 21.10
CA ILE A 14 -0.31 3.12 20.84
C ILE A 14 -0.49 4.21 21.93
N GLY A 15 -1.50 4.12 22.79
CA GLY A 15 -2.05 5.24 23.55
C GLY A 15 -2.60 4.84 24.91
N SER A 16 -1.80 4.13 25.71
CA SER A 16 -1.86 4.27 27.18
C SER A 16 -1.28 5.62 27.66
N ILE A 17 -1.09 6.61 26.78
CA ILE A 17 -0.70 7.97 27.13
C ILE A 17 -1.52 8.95 26.26
N GLU A 18 -2.40 9.66 26.96
CA GLU A 18 -3.42 10.68 26.67
C GLU A 18 -3.34 11.58 25.41
N GLY A 19 -4.53 12.06 24.97
CA GLY A 19 -4.66 13.39 24.34
C GLY A 19 -5.73 13.58 23.25
N ASN A 20 -6.90 14.07 23.66
CA ASN A 20 -8.09 14.48 22.89
C ASN A 20 -7.84 15.60 21.84
N VAL A 21 -8.51 15.58 20.66
CA VAL A 21 -9.05 16.76 19.87
C VAL A 21 -9.62 16.34 18.48
N LYS A 22 -10.68 17.06 18.06
CA LYS A 22 -11.64 16.91 16.93
C LYS A 22 -11.13 17.08 15.48
N SER A 23 -11.89 16.48 14.56
CA SER A 23 -11.73 16.43 13.08
C SER A 23 -12.61 17.43 12.28
N SER A 24 -12.24 17.71 11.03
CA SER A 24 -13.12 18.23 9.96
C SER A 24 -12.66 17.82 8.54
N ASP A 25 -13.64 17.55 7.66
CA ASP A 25 -13.62 16.88 6.34
C ASP A 25 -13.18 17.70 5.10
N GLY A 26 -12.87 16.99 3.99
CA GLY A 26 -12.97 17.50 2.61
C GLY A 26 -12.51 16.53 1.48
N SER A 27 -13.40 16.19 0.53
CA SER A 27 -13.18 15.28 -0.63
C SER A 27 -13.07 16.02 -1.98
N VAL A 28 -12.35 15.48 -2.99
CA VAL A 28 -12.37 15.96 -4.40
C VAL A 28 -12.37 14.80 -5.40
N SER A 29 -13.20 14.96 -6.45
CA SER A 29 -13.55 14.08 -7.57
C SER A 29 -12.64 14.17 -8.81
N GLY A 30 -12.52 13.10 -9.62
CA GLY A 30 -11.93 13.17 -10.97
C GLY A 30 -12.23 11.97 -11.87
N ASP A 31 -13.18 12.11 -12.82
CA ASP A 31 -13.64 11.02 -13.71
C ASP A 31 -13.82 11.43 -15.19
N ALA A 32 -12.99 12.36 -15.71
CA ALA A 32 -13.18 12.91 -17.07
C ALA A 32 -12.41 12.16 -18.19
N GLY A 33 -11.54 11.19 -17.86
CA GLY A 33 -10.58 10.61 -18.82
C GLY A 33 -11.06 9.37 -19.59
N ALA A 34 -11.93 8.55 -18.99
CA ALA A 34 -12.26 7.22 -19.53
C ALA A 34 -13.16 7.28 -20.78
N SER A 35 -14.06 8.27 -20.85
CA SER A 35 -15.08 8.38 -21.90
C SER A 35 -14.53 8.70 -23.30
N SER A 36 -13.32 9.24 -23.41
CA SER A 36 -12.72 9.62 -24.71
C SER A 36 -12.02 8.45 -25.42
N LEU A 37 -11.59 7.42 -24.69
CA LEU A 37 -10.86 6.28 -25.27
C LEU A 37 -11.78 5.15 -25.73
N SER A 38 -12.94 5.00 -25.11
CA SER A 38 -13.93 3.97 -25.44
C SER A 38 -14.54 4.15 -26.84
N SER A 39 -14.58 5.39 -27.36
CA SER A 39 -15.09 5.71 -28.69
C SER A 39 -14.12 5.41 -29.83
N LYS A 40 -12.82 5.16 -29.55
CA LYS A 40 -11.80 4.86 -30.58
C LYS A 40 -11.92 3.44 -31.12
N SER A 41 -11.50 3.24 -32.37
CA SER A 41 -11.43 1.92 -33.00
C SER A 41 -10.27 1.08 -32.47
N VAL A 42 -10.34 -0.26 -32.61
CA VAL A 42 -9.26 -1.18 -32.19
C VAL A 42 -7.93 -0.86 -32.90
N ARG A 43 -8.00 -0.42 -34.17
CA ARG A 43 -6.82 -0.03 -34.95
C ARG A 43 -6.13 1.20 -34.37
N GLU A 44 -6.91 2.21 -33.97
CA GLU A 44 -6.38 3.42 -33.32
C GLU A 44 -5.80 3.12 -31.94
N LEU A 45 -6.48 2.29 -31.14
CA LEU A 45 -5.99 1.90 -29.82
C LEU A 45 -4.66 1.13 -29.90
N LYS A 46 -4.51 0.20 -30.86
CA LYS A 46 -3.23 -0.50 -31.11
C LYS A 46 -2.14 0.46 -31.60
N SER A 47 -2.49 1.45 -32.41
CA SER A 47 -1.55 2.49 -32.85
C SER A 47 -1.05 3.33 -31.68
N MET A 48 -1.95 3.78 -30.81
CA MET A 48 -1.62 4.54 -29.60
C MET A 48 -0.73 3.71 -28.65
N LEU A 49 -1.06 2.43 -28.45
CA LEU A 49 -0.26 1.55 -27.59
C LEU A 49 1.16 1.34 -28.14
N LYS A 50 1.30 1.21 -29.47
CA LYS A 50 2.60 1.10 -30.14
C LYS A 50 3.44 2.37 -29.99
N GLU A 51 2.83 3.55 -30.10
CA GLU A 51 3.48 4.84 -29.89
C GLU A 51 4.01 4.98 -28.45
N LEU A 52 3.25 4.48 -27.48
CA LEU A 52 3.62 4.45 -26.06
C LEU A 52 4.56 3.29 -25.69
N LYS A 53 5.05 2.52 -26.69
CA LYS A 53 5.91 1.33 -26.51
C LYS A 53 5.28 0.19 -25.68
N GLY A 54 3.95 0.09 -25.66
CA GLY A 54 3.23 -1.03 -25.05
C GLY A 54 3.03 -2.22 -26.01
N ASP A 55 2.86 -3.42 -25.45
CA ASP A 55 2.59 -4.64 -26.22
C ASP A 55 1.08 -4.95 -26.28
N SER A 56 0.62 -5.34 -27.48
CA SER A 56 -0.75 -5.74 -27.76
C SER A 56 -0.94 -7.26 -27.83
N LYS A 57 0.12 -8.06 -27.63
CA LYS A 57 0.00 -9.52 -27.57
C LYS A 57 -0.90 -9.95 -26.41
N GLY A 58 -1.73 -10.97 -26.70
CA GLY A 58 -2.65 -11.59 -25.74
C GLY A 58 -3.88 -10.77 -25.38
N VAL A 59 -4.17 -9.68 -26.10
CA VAL A 59 -5.40 -8.90 -25.87
C VAL A 59 -6.56 -9.52 -26.65
N LEU A 60 -7.57 -10.02 -25.92
CA LEU A 60 -8.75 -10.66 -26.50
C LEU A 60 -9.91 -9.67 -26.68
N GLU A 61 -10.05 -8.69 -25.79
CA GLU A 61 -11.16 -7.73 -25.79
C GLU A 61 -10.72 -6.27 -26.05
N LYS A 62 -11.65 -5.43 -26.52
CA LYS A 62 -11.38 -3.99 -26.76
C LYS A 62 -11.15 -3.24 -25.44
N SER A 63 -11.85 -3.62 -24.37
CA SER A 63 -11.73 -3.09 -23.00
C SER A 63 -10.28 -3.18 -22.48
N ASP A 64 -9.67 -4.36 -22.60
CA ASP A 64 -8.27 -4.61 -22.24
C ASP A 64 -7.31 -3.65 -22.96
N LEU A 65 -7.58 -3.38 -24.24
CA LEU A 65 -6.80 -2.50 -25.08
C LEU A 65 -6.91 -1.04 -24.62
N VAL A 66 -8.12 -0.59 -24.22
CA VAL A 66 -8.34 0.73 -23.63
C VAL A 66 -7.58 0.86 -22.31
N GLN A 67 -7.66 -0.14 -21.44
CA GLN A 67 -6.99 -0.11 -20.15
C GLN A 67 -5.46 -0.04 -20.30
N ARG A 68 -4.87 -0.87 -21.17
CA ARG A 68 -3.42 -0.82 -21.45
C ARG A 68 -2.97 0.53 -22.01
N VAL A 69 -3.78 1.17 -22.85
CA VAL A 69 -3.48 2.51 -23.37
C VAL A 69 -3.51 3.55 -22.23
N MET A 70 -4.48 3.48 -21.31
CA MET A 70 -4.54 4.36 -20.15
C MET A 70 -3.33 4.19 -19.22
N GLU A 71 -2.93 2.96 -18.93
CA GLU A 71 -1.76 2.65 -18.10
C GLU A 71 -0.45 3.14 -18.76
N ALA A 72 -0.32 2.94 -20.06
CA ALA A 72 0.83 3.42 -20.82
C ALA A 72 0.88 4.96 -20.89
N GLN A 73 -0.26 5.65 -21.04
CA GLN A 73 -0.34 7.11 -21.00
C GLN A 73 0.08 7.67 -19.63
N LYS A 74 -0.42 7.07 -18.54
CA LYS A 74 0.02 7.42 -17.18
C LYS A 74 1.53 7.30 -17.07
N THR A 75 2.11 6.19 -17.52
CA THR A 75 3.55 5.92 -17.44
C THR A 75 4.39 6.92 -18.27
N CYS A 76 3.92 7.31 -19.45
CA CYS A 76 4.61 8.30 -20.30
C CYS A 76 4.55 9.73 -19.75
N SER A 77 3.42 10.16 -19.18
CA SER A 77 3.27 11.51 -18.60
C SER A 77 4.26 11.77 -17.45
N TYR A 78 4.70 10.74 -16.72
CA TYR A 78 5.70 10.90 -15.66
C TYR A 78 7.11 11.18 -16.19
N LYS A 79 7.44 10.74 -17.42
CA LYS A 79 8.82 10.80 -17.95
C LYS A 79 9.18 12.16 -18.56
N VAL A 80 8.19 12.98 -18.91
CA VAL A 80 8.40 14.28 -19.58
C VAL A 80 8.84 15.40 -18.61
N LYS A 81 8.69 15.22 -17.29
CA LYS A 81 9.04 16.27 -16.30
C LYS A 81 10.49 16.23 -15.77
N SER A 82 11.36 15.35 -16.29
CA SER A 82 12.74 15.21 -15.80
C SER A 82 13.77 15.15 -16.93
N SER A 83 13.89 16.21 -17.73
CA SER A 83 15.09 16.40 -18.55
C SER A 83 15.23 17.85 -19.04
N SER A 84 15.92 18.69 -18.27
CA SER A 84 16.57 19.90 -18.76
C SER A 84 17.82 20.18 -17.93
N THR A 85 18.98 19.74 -18.41
CA THR A 85 20.26 20.48 -18.51
C THR A 85 21.36 19.49 -18.86
N LYS A 86 22.00 19.69 -20.01
CA LYS A 86 23.33 19.18 -20.34
C LYS A 86 24.11 20.32 -20.97
N ASP A 87 25.21 20.67 -20.32
CA ASP A 87 26.30 21.49 -20.84
C ASP A 87 27.51 20.57 -21.07
N GLU A 88 28.37 20.96 -22.00
CA GLU A 88 29.42 20.16 -22.64
C GLU A 88 30.69 19.97 -21.78
N GLY A 89 31.51 18.95 -22.10
CA GLY A 89 32.96 19.01 -21.83
C GLY A 89 33.73 17.70 -21.56
N LYS A 90 34.37 17.20 -22.62
CA LYS A 90 35.73 16.59 -22.72
C LYS A 90 36.13 15.28 -21.99
N ASP A 91 36.44 14.30 -22.84
CA ASP A 91 37.55 13.34 -22.88
C ASP A 91 38.40 13.06 -21.63
N SER A 92 38.34 11.81 -21.14
CA SER A 92 39.47 11.03 -20.61
C SER A 92 39.08 9.55 -20.42
N LYS A 93 39.90 8.63 -20.97
CA LYS A 93 39.87 7.17 -20.80
C LYS A 93 40.24 6.80 -19.35
N PRO A 94 39.59 5.82 -18.68
CA PRO A 94 40.31 4.56 -18.42
C PRO A 94 39.45 3.28 -18.29
N SER A 95 40.21 2.20 -18.16
CA SER A 95 39.97 0.76 -17.95
C SER A 95 38.80 0.29 -17.07
N SER A 96 38.21 -0.81 -17.55
CA SER A 96 37.54 -1.92 -16.84
C SER A 96 37.53 -1.89 -15.31
N SER A 97 36.35 -1.64 -14.74
CA SER A 97 35.98 -2.13 -13.41
C SER A 97 34.48 -2.46 -13.40
N SER A 98 34.17 -3.62 -12.85
CA SER A 98 32.84 -4.20 -12.69
C SER A 98 31.98 -3.36 -11.75
N SER A 99 31.04 -2.62 -12.32
CA SER A 99 30.06 -1.82 -11.58
C SER A 99 28.84 -2.68 -11.21
N SER A 100 28.80 -3.12 -9.95
CA SER A 100 27.55 -3.54 -9.31
C SER A 100 26.63 -2.34 -9.20
N SER A 101 25.67 -2.24 -10.11
CA SER A 101 24.63 -1.22 -10.12
C SER A 101 23.63 -1.47 -8.99
N SER A 102 24.00 -1.05 -7.78
CA SER A 102 23.06 -0.83 -6.68
C SER A 102 22.09 0.26 -7.12
N SER A 103 20.96 -0.18 -7.66
CA SER A 103 19.86 0.68 -8.07
C SER A 103 19.30 1.33 -6.82
N SER A 104 19.76 2.55 -6.50
CA SER A 104 19.21 3.39 -5.45
C SER A 104 17.77 3.74 -5.81
N SER A 105 16.85 2.87 -5.41
CA SER A 105 15.42 3.13 -5.41
C SER A 105 15.16 4.38 -4.59
N SER A 106 14.86 5.49 -5.26
CA SER A 106 14.49 6.75 -4.63
C SER A 106 13.24 6.52 -3.79
N VAL A 107 13.42 6.38 -2.47
CA VAL A 107 12.32 6.17 -1.53
C VAL A 107 11.47 7.43 -1.52
N MET A 108 10.22 7.32 -1.99
CA MET A 108 9.25 8.42 -1.94
C MET A 108 8.75 8.60 -0.51
N ILE A 109 9.37 9.53 0.23
CA ILE A 109 9.01 9.82 1.61
C ILE A 109 7.70 10.61 1.65
N GLY A 110 6.77 10.19 2.50
CA GLY A 110 5.58 10.96 2.85
C GLY A 110 4.43 10.91 1.84
N LYS A 111 4.51 10.11 0.77
CA LYS A 111 3.39 9.84 -0.13
C LYS A 111 3.19 8.34 -0.30
N PRO A 112 1.94 7.84 -0.25
CA PRO A 112 1.66 6.45 -0.58
C PRO A 112 2.08 6.13 -2.01
N PHE A 113 2.66 4.95 -2.24
CA PHE A 113 3.03 4.47 -3.56
C PHE A 113 2.74 2.97 -3.70
N ALA A 114 2.35 2.56 -4.91
CA ALA A 114 2.10 1.17 -5.23
C ALA A 114 3.41 0.40 -5.48
N THR A 115 3.44 -0.87 -5.10
CA THR A 115 4.59 -1.76 -5.22
C THR A 115 4.16 -3.21 -5.05
N THR A 116 5.10 -4.15 -5.11
CA THR A 116 4.84 -5.57 -4.90
C THR A 116 5.81 -6.10 -3.83
N ILE A 117 5.29 -6.77 -2.81
CA ILE A 117 6.08 -7.41 -1.74
C ILE A 117 5.63 -8.85 -1.63
N ALA A 118 6.58 -9.80 -1.69
CA ALA A 118 6.27 -11.23 -1.59
C ALA A 118 5.14 -11.70 -2.54
N GLY A 119 5.08 -11.14 -3.75
CA GLY A 119 4.05 -11.44 -4.75
C GLY A 119 2.71 -10.72 -4.55
N LEU A 120 2.47 -10.07 -3.42
CA LEU A 120 1.27 -9.26 -3.18
C LEU A 120 1.46 -7.83 -3.68
N LYS A 121 0.43 -7.29 -4.35
CA LYS A 121 0.35 -5.86 -4.62
C LYS A 121 0.18 -5.14 -3.29
N CYS A 122 0.94 -4.08 -3.03
CA CYS A 122 0.89 -3.34 -1.79
C CYS A 122 0.85 -1.84 -2.07
N ILE A 123 0.25 -1.09 -1.16
CA ILE A 123 0.49 0.34 -1.00
C ILE A 123 1.49 0.50 0.14
N GLN A 124 2.56 1.25 -0.10
CA GLN A 124 3.57 1.58 0.91
C GLN A 124 3.56 3.07 1.20
N LEU A 125 3.79 3.41 2.46
CA LEU A 125 4.04 4.78 2.90
C LEU A 125 5.19 4.77 3.91
N GLN A 126 6.14 5.68 3.78
CA GLN A 126 7.29 5.75 4.67
C GLN A 126 7.48 7.17 5.19
N THR A 127 7.71 7.34 6.51
CA THR A 127 7.82 8.67 7.12
C THR A 127 9.24 9.24 7.11
N GLY A 128 10.27 8.43 6.86
CA GLY A 128 11.67 8.86 6.70
C GLY A 128 12.58 7.76 6.14
N LYS A 129 13.85 8.06 5.81
CA LYS A 129 14.73 7.16 5.02
C LYS A 129 15.04 5.80 5.66
N HIS A 130 15.15 5.75 6.98
CA HIS A 130 15.56 4.57 7.73
C HIS A 130 14.47 4.19 8.72
N PRO A 131 13.43 3.46 8.27
CA PRO A 131 12.34 3.11 9.15
C PRO A 131 12.90 2.24 10.28
N LYS A 132 12.45 2.48 11.51
CA LYS A 132 12.82 1.65 12.66
C LYS A 132 11.67 0.77 13.14
N GLY A 133 10.50 0.87 12.50
CA GLY A 133 9.36 0.00 12.72
C GLY A 133 8.45 -0.04 11.50
N THR A 134 7.63 -1.08 11.44
CA THR A 134 6.69 -1.33 10.34
C THR A 134 5.29 -1.61 10.88
N MET A 135 4.28 -1.07 10.23
CA MET A 135 2.87 -1.39 10.45
C MET A 135 2.27 -2.00 9.19
N ILE A 136 1.77 -3.23 9.30
CA ILE A 136 1.05 -3.92 8.22
C ILE A 136 -0.45 -3.77 8.50
N LEU A 137 -1.21 -3.28 7.51
CA LEU A 137 -2.64 -2.98 7.63
C LEU A 137 -3.44 -3.85 6.67
N LEU A 138 -4.26 -4.76 7.21
CA LEU A 138 -5.07 -5.70 6.43
C LEU A 138 -6.51 -5.19 6.29
N HIS A 139 -6.99 -5.07 5.05
CA HIS A 139 -8.38 -4.66 4.77
C HIS A 139 -9.35 -5.84 4.93
N GLY A 140 -10.64 -5.55 5.09
CA GLY A 140 -11.67 -6.57 5.22
C GLY A 140 -12.16 -7.15 3.90
N TYR A 141 -13.07 -8.12 4.00
CA TYR A 141 -13.74 -8.74 2.85
C TYR A 141 -14.44 -7.68 1.97
N GLY A 142 -14.16 -7.72 0.68
CA GLY A 142 -14.75 -6.85 -0.33
C GLY A 142 -14.12 -5.46 -0.44
N ALA A 143 -13.22 -5.10 0.48
CA ALA A 143 -12.42 -3.89 0.42
C ALA A 143 -11.17 -4.07 -0.44
N ASN A 144 -10.35 -3.02 -0.54
CA ASN A 144 -9.06 -3.03 -1.20
C ASN A 144 -8.00 -2.23 -0.42
N ALA A 145 -6.76 -2.26 -0.89
CA ALA A 145 -5.66 -1.61 -0.21
C ALA A 145 -5.80 -0.07 -0.11
N ASN A 146 -6.50 0.58 -1.05
CA ASN A 146 -6.69 2.04 -1.00
C ASN A 146 -7.56 2.48 0.18
N ASP A 147 -8.47 1.63 0.65
CA ASP A 147 -9.39 1.95 1.75
C ASP A 147 -8.65 2.26 3.07
N LEU A 148 -7.48 1.64 3.28
CA LEU A 148 -6.63 1.88 4.46
C LEU A 148 -5.47 2.85 4.20
N ALA A 149 -5.30 3.33 2.96
CA ALA A 149 -4.22 4.27 2.62
C ALA A 149 -4.38 5.63 3.32
N SER A 150 -5.62 6.09 3.50
CA SER A 150 -5.95 7.30 4.26
C SER A 150 -5.59 7.15 5.74
N VAL A 151 -5.90 6.00 6.34
CA VAL A 151 -5.55 5.67 7.73
C VAL A 151 -4.04 5.66 7.93
N ALA A 152 -3.29 5.00 7.04
CA ALA A 152 -1.82 5.03 7.08
C ALA A 152 -1.26 6.46 6.99
N THR A 153 -1.84 7.30 6.12
CA THR A 153 -1.43 8.70 5.96
C THR A 153 -1.71 9.54 7.20
N LEU A 154 -2.85 9.30 7.85
CA LEU A 154 -3.21 9.96 9.11
C LEU A 154 -2.23 9.57 10.23
N LEU A 155 -1.99 8.28 10.43
CA LEU A 155 -1.05 7.77 11.44
C LEU A 155 0.37 8.29 11.20
N ALA A 156 0.84 8.27 9.95
CA ALA A 156 2.12 8.83 9.56
C ALA A 156 2.23 10.33 9.91
N SER A 157 1.16 11.09 9.74
CA SER A 157 1.12 12.52 10.06
C SER A 157 1.15 12.76 11.57
N GLN A 158 0.44 11.94 12.36
CA GLN A 158 0.46 12.01 13.82
C GLN A 158 1.85 11.70 14.39
N ILE A 159 2.53 10.67 13.86
CA ILE A 159 3.92 10.33 14.25
C ILE A 159 4.87 11.50 13.98
N LYS A 160 4.78 12.12 12.79
CA LYS A 160 5.58 13.29 12.44
C LYS A 160 5.29 14.50 13.34
N ALA A 161 4.04 14.73 13.71
CA ALA A 161 3.68 15.81 14.63
C ALA A 161 4.25 15.58 16.03
N ALA A 162 4.18 14.34 16.54
CA ALA A 162 4.77 13.96 17.82
C ALA A 162 6.31 14.12 17.80
N GLU A 163 6.97 13.75 16.70
CA GLU A 163 8.41 13.99 16.48
C GLU A 163 8.78 15.48 16.54
N ALA A 164 8.03 16.34 15.85
CA ALA A 164 8.29 17.78 15.85
C ALA A 164 8.16 18.36 17.27
N SER A 165 7.16 17.92 18.04
CA SER A 165 6.93 18.41 19.41
C SER A 165 7.96 17.95 20.44
N SER A 166 8.62 16.79 20.21
CA SER A 166 9.63 16.23 21.13
C SER A 166 11.05 16.73 20.86
N SER A 167 11.26 17.47 19.78
CA SER A 167 12.57 17.97 19.35
C SER A 167 13.07 19.22 20.10
N SER A 168 12.52 19.53 21.28
CA SER A 168 13.05 20.61 22.12
C SER A 168 14.52 20.33 22.45
N PRO A 169 15.46 21.25 22.17
CA PRO A 169 16.90 21.03 22.24
C PRO A 169 17.38 21.00 23.70
N SER A 170 17.02 19.94 24.43
CA SER A 170 17.58 19.63 25.73
C SER A 170 18.76 18.67 25.52
N SER A 171 19.95 19.24 25.64
CA SER A 171 21.26 18.65 25.35
C SER A 171 21.72 17.55 26.32
N SER A 172 20.82 16.85 27.01
CA SER A 172 21.16 15.76 27.93
C SER A 172 20.98 14.40 27.25
N SER A 173 22.10 13.71 27.06
CA SER A 173 22.36 12.43 26.39
C SER A 173 21.70 11.17 26.99
N SER A 174 20.50 11.29 27.53
CA SER A 174 19.77 10.18 28.14
C SER A 174 19.14 9.29 27.06
N SER A 175 19.68 8.09 26.87
CA SER A 175 19.33 7.09 25.85
C SER A 175 17.93 6.44 25.99
N SER A 176 16.96 7.12 26.59
CA SER A 176 15.58 6.64 26.67
C SER A 176 14.92 6.79 25.30
N GLY A 177 14.59 5.66 24.68
CA GLY A 177 14.29 5.52 23.26
C GLY A 177 13.15 6.42 22.78
N SER A 178 13.51 7.55 22.16
CA SER A 178 12.56 8.35 21.39
C SER A 178 11.98 7.50 20.27
N PHE A 179 10.68 7.27 20.34
CA PHE A 179 9.86 6.67 19.28
C PHE A 179 9.63 7.61 18.10
N GLY A 180 10.32 8.76 18.07
CA GLY A 180 10.42 9.65 16.93
C GLY A 180 11.24 9.08 15.77
N ALA A 181 10.97 7.83 15.46
CA ALA A 181 11.65 7.06 14.45
C ALA A 181 10.76 6.96 13.23
N ALA A 182 11.38 7.15 12.06
CA ALA A 182 10.75 6.86 10.79
C ALA A 182 10.02 5.50 10.84
N MET A 183 8.79 5.47 10.35
CA MET A 183 7.92 4.30 10.31
C MET A 183 7.61 3.98 8.85
N ARG A 184 7.30 2.72 8.62
CA ARG A 184 6.88 2.19 7.33
C ARG A 184 5.50 1.57 7.48
N PHE A 185 4.61 1.89 6.56
CA PHE A 185 3.26 1.34 6.49
C PHE A 185 3.16 0.51 5.22
N ILE A 186 2.58 -0.69 5.35
CA ILE A 186 2.37 -1.62 4.26
C ILE A 186 0.91 -2.04 4.29
N ILE A 187 0.21 -1.79 3.20
CA ILE A 187 -1.19 -2.16 3.04
C ILE A 187 -1.24 -3.16 1.88
N PRO A 188 -1.14 -4.46 2.16
CA PRO A 188 -1.22 -5.47 1.12
C PRO A 188 -2.66 -5.59 0.61
N GLN A 189 -2.78 -5.79 -0.70
CA GLN A 189 -4.00 -6.16 -1.39
C GLN A 189 -4.23 -7.65 -1.21
N ALA A 190 -5.42 -8.05 -0.78
CA ALA A 190 -5.76 -9.46 -0.67
C ALA A 190 -5.70 -10.19 -2.03
N PRO A 191 -5.30 -11.47 -2.08
CA PRO A 191 -4.95 -12.16 -3.32
C PRO A 191 -6.16 -12.53 -4.19
N ILE A 192 -7.35 -12.69 -3.61
CA ILE A 192 -8.55 -13.10 -4.34
C ILE A 192 -9.32 -11.85 -4.76
N GLN A 193 -9.50 -11.66 -6.07
CA GLN A 193 -10.44 -10.66 -6.58
C GLN A 193 -11.84 -11.28 -6.63
N LEU A 194 -12.79 -10.68 -5.90
CA LEU A 194 -14.13 -11.25 -5.76
C LEU A 194 -14.96 -11.14 -7.04
N GLN A 195 -14.82 -10.02 -7.76
CA GLN A 195 -15.59 -9.75 -8.98
C GLN A 195 -14.70 -9.07 -10.03
N PRO A 196 -14.59 -9.64 -11.24
CA PRO A 196 -13.86 -9.01 -12.33
C PRO A 196 -14.39 -7.61 -12.64
N GLY A 197 -13.49 -6.64 -12.81
CA GLY A 197 -13.84 -5.24 -13.09
C GLY A 197 -14.23 -4.41 -11.87
N MET A 198 -14.35 -5.01 -10.68
CA MET A 198 -14.49 -4.27 -9.42
C MET A 198 -13.23 -4.37 -8.56
N GLU A 199 -12.91 -3.28 -7.87
CA GLU A 199 -11.79 -3.21 -6.92
C GLU A 199 -12.18 -3.80 -5.56
N SER A 200 -12.62 -5.07 -5.58
CA SER A 200 -13.13 -5.78 -4.41
C SER A 200 -12.39 -7.09 -4.22
N TYR A 201 -11.81 -7.30 -3.03
CA TYR A 201 -10.88 -8.40 -2.78
C TYR A 201 -11.12 -9.07 -1.44
N ALA A 202 -10.62 -10.31 -1.30
CA ALA A 202 -10.71 -11.10 -0.09
C ALA A 202 -9.44 -11.90 0.18
N TRP A 203 -9.17 -12.14 1.46
CA TRP A 203 -8.03 -12.92 1.94
C TRP A 203 -8.22 -14.41 1.77
N TRP A 204 -9.46 -14.87 1.92
CA TRP A 204 -9.95 -16.20 1.62
C TRP A 204 -11.42 -16.08 1.23
N ASP A 205 -11.95 -17.10 0.57
CA ASP A 205 -13.36 -17.10 0.20
C ASP A 205 -14.25 -17.20 1.44
N LEU A 206 -15.32 -16.42 1.47
CA LEU A 206 -16.26 -16.40 2.58
C LEU A 206 -17.63 -16.77 2.05
N ASP A 207 -18.15 -17.92 2.47
CA ASP A 207 -19.55 -18.24 2.23
C ASP A 207 -20.42 -17.37 3.16
N VAL A 208 -20.73 -16.17 2.68
CA VAL A 208 -21.57 -15.19 3.39
C VAL A 208 -22.94 -15.78 3.72
N THR A 209 -23.47 -16.66 2.86
CA THR A 209 -24.78 -17.29 3.07
C THR A 209 -24.74 -18.27 4.23
N ALA A 210 -23.72 -19.14 4.27
CA ALA A 210 -23.50 -20.03 5.41
C ALA A 210 -23.20 -19.23 6.69
N LEU A 211 -22.45 -18.15 6.59
CA LEU A 211 -22.12 -17.27 7.71
C LEU A 211 -23.37 -16.62 8.31
N MET A 212 -24.24 -16.03 7.48
CA MET A 212 -25.51 -15.45 7.92
C MET A 212 -26.44 -16.52 8.50
N THR A 213 -26.50 -17.70 7.90
CA THR A 213 -27.32 -18.82 8.41
C THR A 213 -26.84 -19.25 9.80
N LYS A 214 -25.52 -19.41 9.99
CA LYS A 214 -24.92 -19.74 11.29
C LYS A 214 -25.13 -18.65 12.34
N ALA A 215 -25.08 -17.38 11.94
CA ALA A 215 -25.33 -16.25 12.84
C ALA A 215 -26.77 -16.29 13.39
N ILE A 216 -27.74 -16.66 12.55
CA ILE A 216 -29.15 -16.78 12.94
C ILE A 216 -29.37 -18.00 13.84
N THR A 217 -28.76 -19.15 13.52
CA THR A 217 -29.02 -20.41 14.24
C THR A 217 -28.24 -20.57 15.54
N ASN A 218 -26.98 -20.14 15.57
CA ASN A 218 -26.06 -20.39 16.69
C ASN A 218 -25.64 -19.11 17.44
N GLY A 219 -26.17 -17.96 17.04
CA GLY A 219 -25.75 -16.66 17.55
C GLY A 219 -24.31 -16.29 17.11
N PRO A 220 -23.80 -15.14 17.57
CA PRO A 220 -22.50 -14.61 17.15
C PRO A 220 -21.31 -15.53 17.50
N ASP A 221 -21.41 -16.27 18.60
CA ASP A 221 -20.33 -17.13 19.09
C ASP A 221 -20.10 -18.37 18.19
N GLY A 222 -21.11 -18.75 17.40
CA GLY A 222 -21.06 -19.90 16.50
C GLY A 222 -20.46 -19.62 15.11
N LEU A 223 -20.27 -18.35 14.71
CA LEU A 223 -19.93 -17.98 13.33
C LEU A 223 -18.65 -18.66 12.80
N PHE A 224 -17.63 -18.76 13.64
CA PHE A 224 -16.29 -19.23 13.25
C PHE A 224 -15.91 -20.57 13.89
N SER A 225 -16.88 -21.25 14.52
CA SER A 225 -16.63 -22.56 15.10
C SER A 225 -16.61 -23.65 14.01
N GLY A 226 -15.53 -24.42 13.96
CA GLY A 226 -15.52 -25.78 13.38
C GLY A 226 -14.67 -26.00 12.12
N GLN A 227 -14.36 -24.99 11.30
CA GLN A 227 -13.55 -25.19 10.09
C GLN A 227 -12.64 -24.00 9.78
N THR A 228 -11.39 -24.30 9.48
CA THR A 228 -10.42 -23.32 8.96
C THR A 228 -10.73 -23.06 7.49
N PRO A 229 -10.88 -21.80 7.05
CA PRO A 229 -11.14 -21.50 5.64
C PRO A 229 -10.07 -22.06 4.71
N GLU A 230 -10.52 -22.63 3.59
CA GLU A 230 -9.65 -22.99 2.48
C GLU A 230 -8.96 -21.70 1.99
N ALA A 231 -7.64 -21.72 1.86
CA ALA A 231 -6.74 -20.56 1.61
C ALA A 231 -6.26 -19.74 2.83
N LEU A 232 -6.76 -19.93 4.06
CA LEU A 232 -6.23 -19.18 5.22
C LEU A 232 -4.73 -19.44 5.44
N GLU A 233 -4.29 -20.70 5.32
CA GLU A 233 -2.88 -21.06 5.46
C GLU A 233 -2.02 -20.39 4.38
N HIS A 234 -2.49 -20.41 3.13
CA HIS A 234 -1.79 -19.76 2.02
C HIS A 234 -1.61 -18.26 2.27
N THR A 235 -2.68 -17.56 2.63
CA THR A 235 -2.64 -16.13 2.95
C THR A 235 -1.75 -15.82 4.15
N THR A 236 -1.79 -16.66 5.18
CA THR A 236 -0.89 -16.56 6.34
C THR A 236 0.58 -16.63 5.89
N ASN A 237 0.91 -17.54 4.97
CA ASN A 237 2.28 -17.67 4.45
C ASN A 237 2.71 -16.48 3.58
N LEU A 238 1.80 -15.87 2.83
CA LEU A 238 2.06 -14.61 2.11
C LEU A 238 2.38 -13.47 3.09
N LEU A 239 1.60 -13.31 4.15
CA LEU A 239 1.84 -12.28 5.17
C LEU A 239 3.15 -12.52 5.94
N LYS A 240 3.45 -13.76 6.30
CA LYS A 240 4.77 -14.13 6.87
C LYS A 240 5.91 -13.73 5.93
N SER A 241 5.73 -13.93 4.63
CA SER A 241 6.75 -13.55 3.64
C SER A 241 6.96 -12.03 3.57
N ILE A 242 5.92 -11.22 3.75
CA ILE A 242 6.08 -9.75 3.90
C ILE A 242 6.89 -9.42 5.16
N ILE A 243 6.60 -10.07 6.29
CA ILE A 243 7.33 -9.87 7.54
C ILE A 243 8.82 -10.20 7.36
N GLU A 244 9.15 -11.32 6.71
CA GLU A 244 10.55 -11.68 6.47
C GLU A 244 11.24 -10.67 5.53
N VAL A 245 10.57 -10.16 4.50
CA VAL A 245 11.13 -9.07 3.67
C VAL A 245 11.47 -7.84 4.51
N GLU A 246 10.61 -7.45 5.44
CA GLU A 246 10.86 -6.30 6.33
C GLU A 246 12.03 -6.54 7.29
N ARG A 247 12.19 -7.78 7.76
CA ARG A 247 13.33 -8.17 8.60
C ARG A 247 14.64 -8.20 7.83
N GLU A 248 14.63 -8.76 6.63
CA GLU A 248 15.86 -8.98 5.86
C GLU A 248 16.33 -7.72 5.15
N GLN A 249 15.42 -7.00 4.48
CA GLN A 249 15.76 -5.84 3.66
C GLN A 249 15.85 -4.56 4.49
N PHE A 250 14.92 -4.35 5.43
CA PHE A 250 14.85 -3.13 6.23
C PHE A 250 15.41 -3.28 7.64
N ARG A 251 15.85 -4.50 8.02
CA ARG A 251 16.44 -4.81 9.34
C ARG A 251 15.52 -4.44 10.51
N ILE A 252 14.20 -4.49 10.29
CA ILE A 252 13.21 -4.23 11.33
C ILE A 252 13.06 -5.49 12.19
N PRO A 253 13.30 -5.47 13.50
CA PRO A 253 13.11 -6.64 14.35
C PRO A 253 11.61 -6.93 14.57
N TYR A 254 11.24 -8.20 14.82
CA TYR A 254 9.83 -8.62 14.99
C TYR A 254 9.05 -7.76 16.01
N HIS A 255 9.67 -7.40 17.13
CA HIS A 255 9.02 -6.60 18.18
C HIS A 255 8.72 -5.14 17.75
N ARG A 256 9.11 -4.74 16.54
CA ARG A 256 8.80 -3.44 15.93
C ARG A 256 7.97 -3.57 14.65
N ILE A 257 7.39 -4.75 14.43
CA ILE A 257 6.43 -5.00 13.35
C ILE A 257 5.07 -5.17 14.01
N ALA A 258 4.16 -4.23 13.76
CA ALA A 258 2.78 -4.31 14.18
C ALA A 258 1.91 -4.77 13.01
N ILE A 259 0.88 -5.56 13.31
CA ILE A 259 -0.13 -5.99 12.34
C ILE A 259 -1.48 -5.50 12.86
N GLY A 260 -2.16 -4.69 12.05
CA GLY A 260 -3.54 -4.30 12.26
C GLY A 260 -4.41 -4.86 11.15
N GLY A 261 -5.69 -5.11 11.44
CA GLY A 261 -6.65 -5.62 10.47
C GLY A 261 -8.06 -5.15 10.79
N PHE A 262 -8.91 -5.12 9.77
CA PHE A 262 -10.33 -4.82 9.91
C PHE A 262 -11.19 -5.92 9.30
N SER A 263 -12.08 -6.52 10.09
CA SER A 263 -13.07 -7.53 9.69
C SER A 263 -12.50 -8.92 9.37
N GLN A 264 -12.06 -9.18 8.13
CA GLN A 264 -11.52 -10.48 7.68
C GLN A 264 -10.03 -10.54 8.00
#